data_AF-A0A350YTY3-F1
#
_entry.id   AF-A0A350YTY3-F1
#
_cell.length_a   1.000
_cell.length_b   1.000
_cell.length_c   1.000
_cell.angle_alpha   90.00
_cell.angle_beta   90.00
_cell.angle_gamma   90.00
#
_symmetry.space_group_name_H-M   'P 1'
#
loop_
_entity.id
_entity.type
_entity.pdbx_description
1 polymer ?
#
loop_
_entity_poly.entity_id
_entity_poly.type
_entity_poly.pdbx_seq_one_letter_code
_entity_poly.pdbx_strand_id
1 'polypeptide(L)'
;MKTFSLDFGYRWKENIRKQHDFSPVGLSFTSLANESEDFKALLAANPYLKKSYEEQFIAGANYSFTYNEQVIPTKKLQLFFQGSA
;
A
#
# COMPACT_ATOMS: atom_id res chain seq x y z
N MET A 1 11.85 -9.58 13.97
CA MET A 1 11.19 -9.33 12.68
C MET A 1 11.90 -8.19 11.98
N LYS A 2 12.27 -8.38 10.72
CA LYS A 2 12.76 -7.31 9.84
C LYS A 2 11.71 -7.10 8.75
N THR A 3 11.34 -5.85 8.53
CA THR A 3 10.43 -5.44 7.46
C THR A 3 11.19 -4.54 6.51
N PHE A 4 11.11 -4.86 5.23
CA PHE A 4 11.61 -4.07 4.13
C PHE A 4 10.42 -3.58 3.32
N SER A 5 10.37 -2.28 3.02
CA SER A 5 9.30 -1.68 2.23
C SER A 5 9.92 -0.79 1.16
N LEU A 6 9.39 -0.90 -0.06
CA LEU A 6 9.78 -0.13 -1.23
C LEU A 6 8.51 0.33 -1.94
N ASP A 7 8.35 1.64 -2.03
CA ASP A 7 7.21 2.27 -2.68
C ASP A 7 7.71 3.31 -3.67
N PHE A 8 7.20 3.25 -4.89
CA PHE A 8 7.46 4.23 -5.93
C PHE A 8 6.13 4.69 -6.51
N GLY A 9 5.95 6.02 -6.57
CA GLY A 9 4.76 6.62 -7.10
C GLY A 9 5.00 7.98 -7.71
N TYR A 10 4.10 8.36 -8.60
CA TYR A 10 4.09 9.63 -9.29
C TYR A 10 2.69 10.25 -9.20
N ARG A 11 2.67 11.53 -8.84
CA ARG A 11 1.45 12.34 -8.77
C ARG A 11 1.57 13.47 -9.75
N TRP A 12 0.57 13.63 -10.61
CA TRP A 12 0.48 14.79 -11.48
C TRP A 12 -0.94 15.33 -11.54
N LYS A 13 -1.02 16.63 -11.80
CA LYS A 13 -2.27 17.32 -12.09
C LYS A 13 -2.29 17.61 -13.58
N GLU A 14 -3.20 16.97 -14.31
CA GLU A 14 -3.44 17.28 -15.73
C GLU A 14 -3.96 18.73 -15.85
N ASN A 15 -4.79 19.14 -14.90
CA ASN A 15 -5.25 20.52 -14.76
C ASN A 15 -5.69 20.78 -13.30
N ILE A 16 -6.23 21.97 -13.02
CA ILE A 16 -6.67 22.33 -11.66
C ILE A 16 -7.75 21.41 -11.10
N ARG A 17 -8.52 20.72 -11.95
CA ARG A 17 -9.65 19.84 -11.58
C ARG A 17 -9.28 18.37 -11.54
N LYS A 18 -8.35 17.93 -12.38
CA LYS A 18 -7.96 16.53 -12.56
C LYS A 18 -6.61 16.23 -11.93
N GLN A 19 -6.59 15.28 -11.01
CA GLN A 19 -5.38 14.76 -10.40
C GLN A 19 -5.29 13.25 -10.62
N HIS A 20 -4.08 12.80 -10.92
CA HIS A 20 -3.70 11.41 -11.08
C HIS A 20 -2.65 11.07 -10.04
N ASP A 21 -2.87 9.96 -9.35
CA ASP A 21 -1.99 9.37 -8.36
C ASP A 21 -1.70 7.95 -8.81
N PHE A 22 -0.47 7.68 -9.25
CA PHE A 22 -0.09 6.36 -9.76
C PHE A 22 1.10 5.82 -9.00
N SER A 23 0.95 4.66 -8.38
CA SER A 23 2.02 3.93 -7.71
C SER A 23 2.15 2.56 -8.36
N PRO A 24 3.04 2.40 -9.36
CA PRO A 24 3.21 1.12 -10.06
C PRO A 24 3.92 0.06 -9.21
N VAL A 25 4.63 0.47 -8.16
CA VAL A 25 5.43 -0.42 -7.32
C VAL A 25 5.19 -0.10 -5.86
N GLY A 26 4.46 -0.97 -5.18
CA GLY A 26 4.40 -1.03 -3.72
C GLY A 26 4.77 -2.44 -3.28
N LEU A 27 5.95 -2.59 -2.68
CA LEU A 27 6.49 -3.86 -2.22
C LEU A 27 6.74 -3.79 -0.72
N SER A 28 6.22 -4.76 0.03
CA SER A 28 6.52 -4.92 1.45
C SER A 28 6.84 -6.38 1.73
N PHE A 29 7.99 -6.61 2.37
CA PHE A 29 8.46 -7.93 2.74
C PHE A 29 8.77 -7.96 4.23
N THR A 30 8.12 -8.84 4.97
CA THR A 30 8.35 -9.05 6.40
C THR A 30 8.85 -10.47 6.62
N SER A 31 10.01 -10.60 7.27
CA SER A 31 10.64 -11.88 7.57
C SER A 31 11.23 -11.90 8.99
N LEU A 32 11.37 -13.10 9.55
CA LEU A 32 12.01 -13.32 10.82
C LEU A 32 13.53 -13.41 10.65
N ALA A 33 14.25 -12.36 11.02
CA ALA A 33 15.71 -12.44 11.08
C ALA A 33 16.17 -13.15 12.37
N ASN A 34 17.13 -14.07 12.23
CA ASN A 34 17.73 -14.90 13.29
C ASN A 34 16.74 -15.87 13.98
N GLU A 35 16.47 -17.00 13.33
CA GLU A 35 15.83 -18.15 13.97
C GLU A 35 16.88 -19.00 14.69
N SER A 36 16.80 -19.10 16.03
CA SER A 36 17.57 -20.11 16.77
C SER A 36 16.94 -21.51 16.59
N GLU A 37 17.71 -22.57 16.79
CA GLU A 37 17.20 -23.96 16.72
C GLU A 37 16.06 -24.20 17.73
N ASP A 38 16.19 -23.69 18.96
CA ASP A 38 15.15 -23.77 19.99
C ASP A 38 13.85 -23.09 19.56
N PHE A 39 13.97 -21.96 18.86
CA PHE A 39 12.82 -21.20 18.36
C PHE A 39 12.12 -21.93 17.21
N LYS A 40 12.87 -22.61 16.32
CA LYS A 40 12.31 -23.47 15.28
C LYS A 40 11.56 -24.67 15.87
N ALA A 41 12.09 -25.28 16.93
CA ALA A 41 11.42 -26.37 17.64
C ALA A 41 10.10 -25.90 18.29
N LEU A 42 10.09 -24.70 18.89
CA LEU A 42 8.89 -24.06 19.44
C LEU A 42 7.82 -23.75 18.36
N LEU A 43 8.25 -23.23 17.20
CA LEU A 43 7.35 -22.99 16.07
C LEU A 43 6.77 -24.28 15.49
N ALA A 44 7.56 -25.35 15.42
CA ALA A 44 7.11 -26.67 14.95
C ALA A 44 6.09 -27.30 15.92
N ALA A 45 6.25 -27.08 17.22
CA ALA A 45 5.35 -27.60 18.25
C ALA A 45 4.01 -26.84 18.34
N ASN A 46 3.94 -25.58 17.89
CA ASN A 46 2.73 -24.76 17.98
C ASN A 46 2.35 -24.10 16.63
N PRO A 47 1.39 -24.70 15.89
CA PRO A 47 0.93 -24.17 14.60
C PRO A 47 0.34 -22.75 14.66
N TYR A 48 -0.28 -22.37 15.79
CA TYR A 48 -0.82 -21.02 15.97
C TYR A 48 0.29 -19.98 16.10
N LEU A 49 1.35 -20.34 16.84
CA LEU A 49 2.53 -19.51 16.96
C LEU A 49 3.19 -19.33 15.59
N LYS A 50 3.33 -20.43 14.82
CA LYS A 50 3.88 -20.40 13.46
C LYS A 50 3.17 -19.41 12.54
N LYS A 51 1.84 -19.39 12.54
CA LYS A 51 1.05 -18.47 11.71
C LYS A 51 1.32 -16.99 12.02
N SER A 52 1.70 -16.67 13.25
CA SER A 52 1.99 -15.29 13.68
C SER A 52 3.35 -14.79 13.20
N TYR A 53 4.24 -15.70 12.78
CA TYR A 53 5.59 -15.40 12.30
C TYR A 53 5.79 -15.78 10.84
N GLU A 54 4.69 -16.04 10.12
CA GLU A 54 4.73 -16.37 8.71
C GLU A 54 5.27 -15.20 7.90
N GLU A 55 6.16 -15.50 6.95
CA GLU A 55 6.73 -14.47 6.08
C GLU A 55 5.66 -13.92 5.15
N GLN A 56 5.61 -12.60 5.04
CA GLN A 56 4.60 -11.92 4.24
C GLN A 56 5.27 -11.12 3.15
N PHE A 57 4.90 -11.39 1.91
CA PHE A 57 5.23 -10.60 0.74
C PHE A 57 3.96 -9.97 0.17
N ILE A 58 3.92 -8.65 0.19
CA ILE A 58 2.82 -7.86 -0.35
C ILE A 58 3.38 -7.08 -1.53
N ALA A 59 2.85 -7.35 -2.72
CA ALA A 59 3.13 -6.58 -3.92
C ALA A 59 1.83 -6.02 -4.46
N GLY A 60 1.84 -4.74 -4.80
CA GLY A 60 0.69 -4.06 -5.34
C GLY A 60 1.08 -2.92 -6.25
N ALA A 61 0.18 -2.60 -7.17
CA ALA A 61 0.15 -1.34 -7.86
C ALA A 61 -1.20 -0.70 -7.55
N ASN A 62 -1.23 0.62 -7.42
CA ASN A 62 -2.46 1.35 -7.19
C ASN A 62 -2.54 2.57 -8.10
N TYR A 63 -3.74 2.88 -8.55
CA TYR A 63 -4.03 4.07 -9.32
C TYR A 63 -5.27 4.75 -8.78
N SER A 64 -5.16 6.05 -8.50
CA SER A 64 -6.27 6.88 -8.06
C SER A 64 -6.44 8.07 -8.99
N PHE A 65 -7.67 8.29 -9.40
CA PHE A 65 -8.09 9.44 -10.20
C PHE A 65 -9.06 10.30 -9.39
N THR A 66 -8.78 11.60 -9.33
CA THR A 66 -9.63 12.58 -8.68
C THR A 66 -10.07 13.65 -9.67
N TYR A 67 -11.38 13.86 -9.76
CA TYR A 67 -12.00 14.98 -10.43
C TYR A 67 -12.68 15.88 -9.39
N ASN A 68 -12.20 17.12 -9.26
CA ASN A 68 -12.71 18.08 -8.31
C ASN A 68 -13.06 19.39 -9.01
N GLU A 69 -14.34 19.77 -9.03
CA GLU A 69 -14.79 21.07 -9.53
C GLU A 69 -14.91 22.15 -8.45
N GLN A 70 -14.81 21.77 -7.17
CA GLN A 70 -14.94 22.69 -6.02
C GLN A 70 -13.78 23.68 -5.92
N VAL A 71 -12.67 23.41 -6.61
CA VAL A 71 -11.55 24.34 -6.79
C VAL A 71 -11.93 25.59 -7.60
N ILE A 72 -13.09 25.62 -8.26
CA ILE A 72 -13.59 26.79 -8.99
C ILE A 72 -14.78 27.41 -8.24
N PRO A 73 -14.57 28.55 -7.54
CA PRO A 73 -15.58 29.14 -6.67
C PRO A 73 -16.79 29.72 -7.42
N THR A 74 -16.70 29.95 -8.73
CA THR A 74 -17.77 30.56 -9.55
C THR A 74 -18.83 29.58 -10.04
N LYS A 75 -18.62 28.26 -9.90
CA LYS A 75 -19.61 27.25 -10.33
C LYS A 75 -20.66 27.04 -9.23
N LYS A 76 -21.94 27.26 -9.58
CA LYS A 76 -23.09 27.00 -8.67
C LYS A 76 -23.29 25.51 -8.35
N LEU A 77 -23.00 24.62 -9.30
CA LEU A 77 -23.01 23.18 -9.10
C LEU A 77 -21.58 22.66 -9.24
N GLN A 78 -21.10 21.99 -8.20
CA GLN A 78 -19.76 21.45 -8.12
C GLN A 78 -19.83 19.94 -8.05
N LEU A 79 -19.17 19.26 -8.99
CA LEU A 79 -19.05 17.81 -9.00
C LEU A 79 -17.71 17.39 -8.40
N PHE A 80 -17.75 16.37 -7.56
CA PHE A 80 -16.58 15.69 -7.01
C PHE A 80 -16.69 14.21 -7.33
N PHE A 81 -15.62 13.62 -7.84
CA PHE A 81 -15.50 12.20 -8.11
C PHE A 81 -14.10 11.72 -7.76
N GLN A 82 -14.02 10.59 -7.07
CA GLN A 82 -12.77 9.90 -6.79
C GLN A 82 -12.97 8.42 -7.06
N GLY A 83 -12.06 7.86 -7.86
CA GLY A 83 -12.01 6.43 -8.13
C GLY A 83 -10.59 5.91 -7.92
N SER A 84 -10.49 4.74 -7.30
CA SER A 84 -9.22 4.05 -7.09
C SER A 84 -9.32 2.60 -7.57
N ALA A 85 -8.21 2.10 -8.12
CA ALA A 85 -8.02 0.71 -8.51
C ALA A 85 -6.70 0.18 -7.94
#